data_AF-U2QP89-F1
#
_entry.id   AF-U2QP89-F1
#
_cell.length_a   1.000
_cell.length_b   1.000
_cell.length_c   1.000
_cell.angle_alpha   90.00
_cell.angle_beta   90.00
_cell.angle_gamma   90.00
#
_symmetry.space_group_name_H-M   'P 1'
#
loop_
_entity.id
_entity.type
_entity.pdbx_description
1 polymer ?
#
loop_
_entity_poly.entity_id
_entity_poly.type
_entity_poly.pdbx_seq_one_letter_code
_entity_poly.pdbx_strand_id
1 'polypeptide(L)' 'MKSRADYFRKRRETRKQFNVAVDRNKIEIFEKILKEKKLTKAKWLNEKIDEEIKKD' A
#
# COMPACT_ATOMS: atom_id res chain seq x y z
N MET A 1 29.98 5.03 -1.50
CA MET A 1 29.13 3.85 -1.74
C MET A 1 28.04 3.83 -0.67
N LYS A 2 26.76 4.05 -0.99
CA LYS A 2 25.67 3.90 0.01
C LYS A 2 25.53 2.41 0.32
N SER A 3 25.71 2.01 1.57
CA SER A 3 25.61 0.59 1.93
C SER A 3 24.17 0.11 1.72
N ARG A 4 24.00 -1.14 1.29
CA ARG A 4 22.68 -1.80 1.20
C ARG A 4 21.93 -1.71 2.55
N ALA A 5 22.66 -1.73 3.66
CA ALA A 5 22.13 -1.53 5.01
C ALA A 5 21.51 -0.13 5.20
N ASP A 6 22.18 0.92 4.72
CA ASP A 6 21.69 2.30 4.82
C ASP A 6 20.42 2.52 4.00
N TYR A 7 20.31 1.85 2.83
CA TYR A 7 19.09 1.88 2.02
C TYR A 7 17.90 1.28 2.77
N PHE A 8 18.07 0.11 3.39
CA PHE A 8 17.00 -0.51 4.18
C PHE A 8 16.66 0.26 5.46
N ARG A 9 17.64 0.92 6.08
CA ARG A 9 17.40 1.80 7.23
C ARG A 9 16.53 2.99 6.85
N LYS A 10 16.92 3.78 5.85
CA LYS A 10 16.15 4.95 5.39
C LYS A 10 14.74 4.60 4.91
N ARG A 11 14.58 3.42 4.30
CA ARG A 11 13.27 2.93 3.85
C ARG A 11 12.31 2.68 5.02
N ARG A 12 12.81 2.23 6.19
CA ARG A 12 12.00 2.01 7.39
C ARG A 12 11.69 3.31 8.13
N GLU A 13 12.62 4.27 8.12
CA GLU A 13 12.41 5.61 8.69
C GLU A 13 11.32 6.39 7.95
N THR A 14 11.19 6.19 6.64
CA THR A 14 10.25 6.95 5.79
C THR A 14 8.93 6.23 5.49
N ARG A 15 8.83 4.93 5.78
CA ARG A 15 7.64 4.13 5.44
C ARG A 15 7.33 3.13 6.55
N LYS A 16 6.09 3.17 7.04
CA LYS A 16 5.54 2.17 7.96
C LYS A 16 4.75 1.12 7.17
N GLN A 17 4.81 -0.14 7.60
CA GLN A 17 4.00 -1.21 7.01
C GLN A 17 2.65 -1.29 7.71
N PHE A 18 1.58 -1.46 6.93
CA PHE A 18 0.23 -1.72 7.42
C PHE A 18 -0.20 -3.08 6.91
N ASN A 19 -0.10 -4.09 7.77
CA ASN A 19 -0.39 -5.49 7.41
C ASN A 19 -1.70 -5.90 8.07
N VAL A 20 -2.68 -6.32 7.28
CA VAL A 20 -3.99 -6.80 7.75
C VAL A 20 -4.37 -8.04 6.95
N ALA A 21 -4.85 -9.07 7.63
CA ALA A 21 -5.40 -10.24 6.97
C ALA A 21 -6.78 -9.91 6.38
N VAL A 22 -7.00 -10.26 5.12
CA VAL A 22 -8.27 -10.06 4.41
C VAL A 22 -8.77 -11.40 3.91
N ASP A 23 -10.09 -11.58 3.89
CA ASP A 23 -10.71 -12.76 3.29
C ASP A 23 -10.18 -13.00 1.86
N ARG A 24 -9.91 -14.27 1.55
CA ARG A 24 -9.27 -14.67 0.30
C ARG A 24 -10.15 -14.35 -0.91
N ASN A 25 -11.44 -14.70 -0.86
CA ASN A 25 -12.33 -14.46 -1.98
C ASN A 25 -12.51 -12.96 -2.21
N LYS A 26 -12.60 -12.20 -1.12
CA LYS A 26 -12.69 -10.73 -1.16
C LYS A 26 -11.47 -10.11 -1.84
N ILE A 27 -10.25 -10.52 -1.47
CA ILE A 27 -9.04 -9.93 -2.07
C ILE A 27 -8.88 -10.33 -3.54
N GLU A 28 -9.23 -11.57 -3.92
CA GLU A 28 -9.16 -12.02 -5.32
C GLU A 28 -10.13 -11.25 -6.23
N ILE A 29 -11.36 -10.99 -5.78
CA ILE A 29 -12.33 -10.15 -6.51
C ILE A 29 -11.81 -8.71 -6.61
N PHE A 30 -11.29 -8.18 -5.51
CA PHE A 30 -10.79 -6.82 -5.47
C PHE A 30 -9.59 -6.60 -6.41
N GLU A 31 -8.69 -7.57 -6.51
CA GLU A 31 -7.56 -7.52 -7.43
C GLU A 31 -7.99 -7.45 -8.90
N LYS A 32 -9.08 -8.14 -9.28
CA LYS A 32 -9.66 -8.03 -10.64
C LYS A 32 -10.15 -6.61 -10.92
N ILE A 33 -10.88 -6.01 -9.97
CA ILE A 33 -11.38 -4.63 -10.07
C ILE A 33 -10.20 -3.64 -10.21
N LEU A 34 -9.15 -3.82 -9.43
CA LEU A 34 -7.95 -2.97 -9.52
C LEU A 34 -7.25 -3.08 -10.87
N LYS A 35 -7.17 -4.31 -11.41
CA LYS A 35 -6.58 -4.57 -12.73
C LYS A 35 -7.35 -3.87 -13.84
N GLU A 36 -8.69 -3.94 -13.81
CA GLU A 36 -9.56 -3.23 -14.77
C GLU A 36 -9.36 -1.71 -14.69
N LYS A 37 -9.19 -1.18 -13.48
CA LYS A 37 -8.91 0.25 -13.24
C LYS A 37 -7.45 0.67 -13.49
N LYS A 38 -6.57 -0.26 -13.86
CA LYS A 38 -5.11 -0.05 -13.99
C LYS A 38 -4.48 0.59 -12.73
N LEU A 39 -4.99 0.21 -11.56
CA LEU A 39 -4.51 0.68 -10.25
C LEU A 39 -3.74 -0.42 -9.52
N THR A 40 -2.73 -0.04 -8.74
CA THR A 40 -2.03 -0.96 -7.85
C THR A 40 -2.69 -0.95 -6.47
N LYS A 41 -2.56 -2.06 -5.72
CA LYS A 41 -3.04 -2.15 -4.32
C LYS A 41 -2.48 -1.02 -3.45
N ALA A 42 -1.19 -0.70 -3.62
CA ALA A 42 -0.53 0.37 -2.89
C ALA A 42 -1.12 1.74 -3.23
N LYS A 43 -1.31 2.05 -4.53
CA LYS A 43 -1.89 3.32 -4.95
C LYS A 43 -3.32 3.48 -4.40
N TRP A 44 -4.15 2.46 -4.57
CA TRP A 44 -5.52 2.48 -4.05
C TRP A 44 -5.58 2.67 -2.53
N LEU A 45 -4.71 1.99 -1.77
CA LEU A 45 -4.69 2.12 -0.31
C LEU A 45 -4.28 3.53 0.14
N ASN A 46 -3.24 4.12 -0.48
CA ASN A 46 -2.83 5.48 -0.16
C ASN A 46 -3.93 6.49 -0.51
N GLU A 47 -4.56 6.36 -1.68
CA GLU A 47 -5.69 7.23 -2.07
C GLU A 47 -6.84 7.15 -1.06
N LYS A 48 -7.16 5.94 -0.56
CA LYS A 48 -8.20 5.77 0.46
C LYS A 48 -7.82 6.34 1.82
N ILE A 49 -6.55 6.26 2.21
CA ILE A 49 -6.05 6.90 3.43
C ILE A 49 -6.11 8.43 3.28
N ASP A 50 -5.68 8.97 2.14
CA ASP A 50 -5.75 10.41 1.87
C ASP A 50 -7.20 10.93 1.86
N GLU A 51 -8.14 10.16 1.30
CA GLU A 51 -9.58 10.47 1.37
C GLU A 51 -10.09 10.51 2.82
N GLU A 52 -9.62 9.60 3.69
CA GLU A 52 -10.04 9.57 5.08
C GLU A 52 -9.45 10.72 5.88
N ILE A 53 -8.16 11.03 5.68
CA ILE A 53 -7.48 12.18 6.32
C ILE A 53 -8.14 13.50 5.93
N LYS A 54 -8.63 13.64 4.69
CA LYS A 54 -9.26 14.89 4.20
C LYS A 54 -10.66 15.13 4.74
N LYS A 55 -11.30 14.14 5.37
CA LYS A 55 -12.63 14.29 5.96
C LYS A 55 -12.57 14.91 7.36
N ASP A 56 -11.41 14.87 8.00
CA ASP A 56 -11.09 15.55 9.27
C ASP A 56 -10.53 16.95 8.99
#